data_AF-A0A4R4QIN6-F1
#
_entry.id   AF-A0A4R4QIN6-F1
#
_cell.length_a   1.000
_cell.length_b   1.000
_cell.length_c   1.000
_cell.angle_alpha   90.00
_cell.angle_beta   90.00
_cell.angle_gamma   90.00
#
_symmetry.space_group_name_H-M   'P 1'
#
loop_
_entity.id
_entity.type
_entity.pdbx_description
1 polymer ?
#
loop_
_entity_poly.entity_id
_entity_poly.type
_entity_poly.pdbx_seq_one_letter_code
_entity_poly.pdbx_strand_id
1 'polypeptide(L)'
;MMADHAGERPSEWLTVVPATASDEPAVAGTGGDSAAATHAGPGELGASGVEARAPVVRLAGAVARTRDGLFAALTDALTLPAHFGRNWDALADVLRDRLTATPLTLHVEDAGQLLADEPAGQHARFLAVLGDVAAEAPHPLRVVLRERPPR
;
A
#
# COMPACT_ATOMS: atom_id res chain seq x y z
N MET A 1 -39.08 17.16 18.21
CA MET A 1 -37.91 17.74 18.91
C MET A 1 -37.56 16.73 20.00
N MET A 2 -36.60 15.82 19.89
CA MET A 2 -35.29 15.87 19.24
C MET A 2 -35.06 14.66 18.32
N ALA A 3 -34.25 14.86 17.28
CA ALA A 3 -33.77 13.80 16.39
C ALA A 3 -32.50 13.19 16.98
N ASP A 4 -32.52 11.87 17.18
CA ASP A 4 -31.34 11.07 17.50
C ASP A 4 -30.74 10.58 16.18
N HIS A 5 -29.73 11.31 15.68
CA HIS A 5 -28.90 10.87 14.55
C HIS A 5 -27.72 10.06 15.11
N ALA A 6 -27.99 8.82 15.52
CA ALA A 6 -26.97 7.84 15.82
C ALA A 6 -26.27 7.36 14.54
N GLY A 7 -25.13 7.97 14.24
CA GLY A 7 -23.97 7.30 13.64
C GLY A 7 -24.18 6.70 12.25
N GLU A 8 -24.34 7.55 11.23
CA GLU A 8 -23.95 7.19 9.87
C GLU A 8 -22.48 6.76 9.89
N ARG A 9 -22.22 5.52 9.48
CA ARG A 9 -20.88 4.95 9.30
C ARG A 9 -20.48 5.22 7.86
N PRO A 10 -19.62 6.22 7.53
CA PRO A 10 -19.11 6.31 6.18
C PRO A 10 -18.00 5.28 5.96
N SER A 11 -18.22 4.49 4.90
CA SER A 11 -17.21 3.91 4.01
C SER A 11 -16.41 2.74 4.54
N GLU A 12 -16.95 1.57 4.21
CA GLU A 12 -16.25 0.33 3.85
C GLU A 12 -14.81 0.59 3.39
N TRP A 13 -13.85 0.11 4.18
CA TRP A 13 -12.43 0.12 3.90
C TRP A 13 -12.13 -1.08 3.03
N LEU A 14 -11.84 -0.86 1.74
CA LEU A 14 -11.34 -1.92 0.88
C LEU A 14 -9.93 -2.31 1.37
N THR A 15 -9.81 -3.50 1.96
CA THR A 15 -8.51 -4.13 2.22
C THR A 15 -8.16 -5.03 1.07
N VAL A 16 -7.11 -4.66 0.34
CA VAL A 16 -6.42 -5.59 -0.54
C VAL A 16 -5.26 -6.17 0.25
N VAL A 17 -5.38 -7.44 0.66
CA VAL A 17 -4.29 -8.27 1.16
C VAL A 17 -3.91 -9.28 0.08
N PRO A 18 -2.65 -9.32 -0.36
CA PRO A 18 -2.03 -10.58 -0.72
C PRO A 18 -0.99 -10.90 0.35
N ALA A 19 -1.36 -11.76 1.29
CA ALA A 19 -0.40 -12.43 2.16
C ALA A 19 -0.63 -13.93 2.03
N THR A 20 0.10 -14.55 1.11
CA THR A 20 0.46 -15.95 1.27
C THR A 20 1.98 -16.04 1.23
N ALA A 21 2.63 -15.46 2.23
CA ALA A 21 3.87 -16.06 2.70
C ALA A 21 3.42 -17.36 3.38
N SER A 22 3.37 -18.44 2.61
CA SER A 22 3.26 -19.78 3.16
C SER A 22 4.39 -19.94 4.17
N ASP A 23 3.96 -20.16 5.40
CA ASP A 23 4.65 -20.94 6.41
C ASP A 23 5.15 -22.24 5.75
N GLU A 24 6.41 -22.26 5.33
CA GLU A 24 7.12 -23.49 4.98
C GLU A 24 8.02 -23.84 6.18
N PRO A 25 7.62 -24.78 7.05
CA PRO A 25 8.47 -25.22 8.12
C PRO A 25 9.65 -26.00 7.57
N ALA A 26 10.85 -25.62 8.01
CA ALA A 26 12.10 -26.31 7.76
C ALA A 26 11.98 -27.80 8.12
N VAL A 27 12.02 -28.68 7.12
CA VAL A 27 12.14 -30.13 7.33
C VAL A 27 13.59 -30.50 7.58
N ALA A 28 13.98 -30.54 8.87
CA ALA A 28 15.14 -31.29 9.34
C ALA A 28 14.63 -32.43 10.24
N GLY A 29 14.94 -33.66 9.83
CA GLY A 29 14.28 -34.87 10.33
C GLY A 29 14.78 -35.41 11.68
N THR A 30 14.20 -36.57 11.98
CA THR A 30 14.57 -37.60 12.97
C THR A 30 13.79 -37.62 14.28
N GLY A 31 12.90 -38.62 14.39
CA GLY A 31 12.82 -39.46 15.60
C GLY A 31 11.54 -39.39 16.42
N GLY A 32 10.65 -40.38 16.19
CA GLY A 32 9.84 -41.07 17.20
C GLY A 32 8.82 -40.28 18.05
N ASP A 33 7.53 -40.53 17.83
CA ASP A 33 6.48 -40.21 18.81
C ASP A 33 5.79 -41.49 19.32
N SER A 34 5.67 -41.57 20.64
CA SER A 34 4.52 -42.17 21.31
C SER A 34 4.08 -41.27 22.46
N ALA A 35 2.87 -40.74 22.28
CA ALA A 35 1.82 -40.49 23.28
C ALA A 35 1.77 -39.11 23.97
N ALA A 36 0.67 -38.41 23.63
CA ALA A 36 -0.31 -37.76 24.49
C ALA A 36 0.13 -36.70 25.52
N ALA A 37 -0.42 -35.49 25.40
CA ALA A 37 -1.41 -34.93 26.35
C ALA A 37 -1.75 -33.46 26.04
N THR A 38 -3.06 -33.19 26.07
CA THR A 38 -3.73 -31.89 26.12
C THR A 38 -3.43 -31.14 27.42
N HIS A 39 -3.00 -29.87 27.37
CA HIS A 39 -3.48 -28.83 28.32
C HIS A 39 -3.38 -27.43 27.70
N ALA A 40 -4.46 -26.67 27.84
CA ALA A 40 -4.60 -25.30 27.40
C ALA A 40 -4.14 -24.28 28.46
N GLY A 41 -3.67 -23.12 27.99
CA GLY A 41 -3.67 -21.83 28.70
C GLY A 41 -2.30 -21.12 28.72
N PRO A 42 -2.25 -19.78 28.88
CA PRO A 42 -3.10 -18.71 28.36
C PRO A 42 -2.35 -17.85 27.32
N GLY A 43 -3.07 -16.95 26.65
CA GLY A 43 -2.53 -16.15 25.55
C GLY A 43 -1.35 -15.28 25.93
N GLU A 44 -0.19 -15.60 25.37
CA GLU A 44 0.78 -14.58 25.04
C GLU A 44 0.19 -13.78 23.87
N LEU A 45 -0.23 -12.56 24.18
CA LEU A 45 -0.28 -11.46 23.23
C LEU A 45 1.14 -11.33 22.70
N GLY A 46 1.46 -12.14 21.68
CA GLY A 46 2.65 -11.98 20.87
C GLY A 46 2.56 -10.55 20.36
N ALA A 47 3.37 -9.69 20.97
CA ALA A 47 3.59 -8.33 20.54
C ALA A 47 3.76 -8.43 19.04
N SER A 48 2.73 -7.97 18.30
CA SER A 48 2.74 -7.91 16.86
C SER A 48 4.09 -7.32 16.52
N GLY A 49 4.91 -8.14 15.86
CA GLY A 49 6.28 -7.78 15.53
C GLY A 49 6.25 -6.34 15.08
N VAL A 50 7.16 -5.53 15.60
CA VAL A 50 7.33 -4.16 15.13
C VAL A 50 7.59 -4.30 13.63
N GLU A 51 6.52 -4.28 12.85
CA GLU A 51 6.53 -4.38 11.41
C GLU A 51 7.26 -3.11 11.05
N ALA A 52 8.53 -3.28 10.63
CA ALA A 52 9.42 -2.16 10.35
C ALA A 52 8.61 -1.21 9.47
N ARG A 53 8.24 -0.05 10.04
CA ARG A 53 7.19 0.77 9.45
C ARG A 53 7.66 1.15 8.07
N ALA A 54 7.03 0.56 7.04
CA ALA A 54 7.46 0.76 5.67
C ALA A 54 7.56 2.26 5.41
N PRO A 55 8.59 2.72 4.68
CA PRO A 55 8.74 4.13 4.36
C PRO A 55 7.43 4.67 3.77
N VAL A 56 6.92 5.73 4.41
CA VAL A 56 5.68 6.40 3.98
C VAL A 56 6.06 7.60 3.12
N VAL A 57 5.69 7.54 1.86
CA VAL A 57 5.83 8.63 0.89
C VAL A 57 4.50 9.34 0.79
N ARG A 58 4.49 10.63 1.11
CA ARG A 58 3.27 11.45 1.10
C ARG A 58 3.20 12.30 -0.15
N LEU A 59 2.03 12.33 -0.78
CA LEU A 59 1.75 13.11 -1.97
C LEU A 59 0.45 13.89 -1.77
N ALA A 60 0.45 15.17 -2.10
CA ALA A 60 -0.76 15.98 -2.07
C ALA A 60 -1.43 15.96 -3.45
N GLY A 61 -2.70 15.54 -3.53
CA GLY A 61 -3.45 15.49 -4.78
C GLY A 61 -3.51 16.85 -5.48
N ALA A 62 -3.54 17.94 -4.71
CA ALA A 62 -3.53 19.31 -5.24
C ALA A 62 -2.30 19.67 -6.09
N VAL A 63 -1.13 19.05 -5.85
CA VAL A 63 0.07 19.28 -6.68
C VAL A 63 0.20 18.27 -7.83
N ALA A 64 -0.64 17.22 -7.82
CA ALA A 64 -0.64 16.13 -8.77
C ALA A 64 -1.92 16.09 -9.62
N ARG A 65 -2.49 17.27 -9.90
CA ARG A 65 -3.71 17.41 -10.71
C ARG A 65 -3.50 17.09 -12.19
N THR A 66 -2.27 17.16 -12.66
CA THR A 66 -1.85 16.81 -14.04
C THR A 66 -0.85 15.67 -14.01
N ARG A 67 -0.64 14.99 -15.14
CA ARG A 67 0.35 13.91 -15.27
C ARG A 67 1.76 14.42 -14.99
N ASP A 68 2.11 15.60 -15.50
CA ASP A 68 3.41 16.21 -15.24
C ASP A 68 3.57 16.61 -13.76
N GLY A 69 2.51 17.15 -13.13
CA GLY A 69 2.50 17.46 -11.70
C GLY A 69 2.68 16.21 -10.84
N LEU A 70 2.02 15.10 -11.19
CA LEU A 70 2.19 13.81 -10.54
C LEU A 70 3.63 13.31 -10.65
N PHE A 71 4.21 13.29 -11.84
CA PHE A 71 5.57 12.80 -12.03
C PHE A 71 6.62 13.68 -11.34
N ALA A 72 6.43 15.01 -11.32
CA ALA A 72 7.26 15.91 -10.55
C ALA A 72 7.16 15.62 -9.04
N ALA A 73 5.95 15.53 -8.50
CA ALA A 73 5.71 15.22 -7.10
C ALA A 73 6.30 13.86 -6.68
N LEU A 74 6.18 12.83 -7.54
CA LEU A 74 6.79 11.52 -7.30
C LEU A 74 8.32 11.56 -7.38
N THR A 75 8.88 12.33 -8.32
CA THR A 75 10.33 12.52 -8.43
C THR A 75 10.90 13.07 -7.13
N ASP A 76 10.27 14.11 -6.58
CA ASP A 76 10.71 14.73 -5.35
C ASP A 76 10.49 13.80 -4.14
N ALA A 77 9.29 13.22 -4.03
CA ALA A 77 8.89 12.45 -2.84
C ALA A 77 9.61 11.10 -2.73
N LEU A 78 9.98 10.48 -3.86
CA LEU A 78 10.75 9.23 -3.89
C LEU A 78 12.25 9.46 -4.07
N THR A 79 12.67 10.71 -4.29
CA THR A 79 14.05 11.09 -4.65
C THR A 79 14.53 10.32 -5.88
N LEU A 80 13.73 10.36 -6.95
CA LEU A 80 14.02 9.64 -8.18
C LEU A 80 15.20 10.26 -8.92
N PRO A 81 15.97 9.45 -9.68
CA PRO A 81 17.09 9.97 -10.44
C PRO A 81 16.63 10.95 -11.53
N ALA A 82 17.50 11.89 -11.87
CA ALA A 82 17.22 12.95 -12.85
C ALA A 82 16.86 12.42 -14.26
N HIS A 83 17.23 11.18 -14.59
CA HIS A 83 16.90 10.52 -15.85
C HIS A 83 15.55 9.79 -15.83
N PHE A 84 14.74 9.97 -14.77
CA PHE A 84 13.39 9.42 -14.70
C PHE A 84 12.57 9.86 -15.92
N GLY A 85 12.11 8.89 -16.72
CA GLY A 85 11.52 9.12 -18.04
C GLY A 85 10.12 9.76 -18.06
N ARG A 86 9.55 10.11 -16.89
CA ARG A 86 8.24 10.79 -16.73
C ARG A 86 7.13 10.17 -17.59
N ASN A 87 7.06 8.85 -17.57
CA ASN A 87 6.02 8.06 -18.22
C ASN A 87 5.64 6.87 -17.31
N TRP A 88 4.57 6.17 -17.67
CA TRP A 88 4.00 5.12 -16.82
C TRP A 88 4.90 3.89 -16.69
N ASP A 89 5.56 3.47 -17.77
CA ASP A 89 6.49 2.35 -17.76
C ASP A 89 7.72 2.67 -16.89
N ALA A 90 8.29 3.86 -17.04
CA ALA A 90 9.39 4.31 -16.20
C ALA A 90 9.00 4.39 -14.72
N LEU A 91 7.75 4.76 -14.41
CA LEU A 91 7.24 4.73 -13.04
C LEU A 91 7.17 3.28 -12.53
N ALA A 92 6.63 2.37 -13.33
CA ALA A 92 6.53 0.96 -12.97
C ALA A 92 7.91 0.37 -12.67
N ASP A 93 8.90 0.63 -13.53
CA ASP A 93 10.26 0.10 -13.39
C ASP A 93 10.94 0.61 -12.11
N VAL A 94 10.84 1.91 -11.83
CA VAL A 94 11.38 2.50 -10.61
C VAL A 94 10.73 1.93 -9.35
N LEU A 95 9.41 1.75 -9.37
CA LEU A 95 8.70 1.17 -8.23
C LEU A 95 9.06 -0.30 -8.04
N ARG A 96 9.15 -1.10 -9.12
CA ARG A 96 9.61 -2.49 -9.06
C ARG A 96 11.00 -2.58 -8.45
N ASP A 97 11.96 -1.80 -8.96
CA ASP A 97 13.33 -1.78 -8.46
C ASP A 97 13.37 -1.47 -6.96
N ARG A 98 12.64 -0.45 -6.52
CA ARG A 98 12.57 -0.09 -5.09
C ARG A 98 11.94 -1.19 -4.23
N LEU A 99 10.87 -1.81 -4.72
CA LEU A 99 10.17 -2.90 -4.04
C LEU A 99 10.93 -4.23 -4.11
N THR A 100 12.04 -4.33 -4.85
CA THR A 100 12.98 -5.43 -4.66
C THR A 100 13.74 -5.32 -3.33
N ALA A 101 13.93 -4.11 -2.81
CA ALA A 101 14.74 -3.85 -1.63
C ALA A 101 13.92 -3.67 -0.35
N THR A 102 12.75 -3.02 -0.42
CA THR A 102 11.95 -2.69 0.77
C THR A 102 10.47 -2.49 0.44
N PRO A 103 9.54 -2.78 1.37
CA PRO A 103 8.15 -2.36 1.23
C PRO A 103 8.02 -0.83 1.11
N LEU A 104 6.93 -0.36 0.51
CA LEU A 104 6.64 1.06 0.32
C LEU A 104 5.17 1.36 0.63
N THR A 105 4.91 2.45 1.36
CA THR A 105 3.55 3.00 1.50
C THR A 105 3.45 4.34 0.79
N LEU A 106 2.61 4.43 -0.24
CA LEU A 106 2.25 5.67 -0.91
C LEU A 106 0.94 6.22 -0.30
N HIS A 107 1.01 7.38 0.33
CA HIS A 107 -0.12 8.04 0.96
C HIS A 107 -0.49 9.30 0.18
N VAL A 108 -1.65 9.31 -0.45
CA VAL A 108 -2.18 10.43 -1.23
C VAL A 108 -3.24 11.16 -0.42
N GLU A 109 -2.98 12.41 -0.08
CA GLU A 109 -3.94 13.33 0.54
C GLU A 109 -4.75 14.06 -0.52
N ASP A 110 -5.98 14.49 -0.21
CA ASP A 110 -6.88 15.16 -1.17
C ASP A 110 -7.00 14.36 -2.49
N ALA A 111 -7.19 13.04 -2.39
CA ALA A 111 -7.08 12.11 -3.52
C ALA A 111 -8.05 12.41 -4.68
N GLY A 112 -9.20 13.03 -4.43
CA GLY A 112 -10.12 13.50 -5.48
C GLY A 112 -9.54 14.59 -6.39
N GLN A 113 -8.41 15.21 -6.02
CA GLN A 113 -7.67 16.14 -6.88
C GLN A 113 -6.63 15.44 -7.75
N LEU A 114 -6.31 14.18 -7.48
CA LEU A 114 -5.28 13.44 -8.21
C LEU A 114 -5.70 13.27 -9.68
N LEU A 115 -4.89 13.80 -10.59
CA LEU A 115 -5.13 13.77 -12.04
C LEU A 115 -6.49 14.38 -12.44
N ALA A 116 -7.04 15.31 -11.63
CA ALA A 116 -8.34 15.92 -11.89
C ALA A 116 -8.39 16.81 -13.15
N ASP A 117 -7.23 17.27 -13.64
CA ASP A 117 -7.11 18.07 -14.87
C ASP A 117 -6.77 17.22 -16.11
N GLU A 118 -6.73 15.90 -15.97
CA GLU A 118 -6.45 14.95 -17.03
C GLU A 118 -7.72 14.25 -17.54
N PRO A 119 -7.68 13.60 -18.72
CA PRO A 119 -8.77 12.74 -19.17
C PRO A 119 -9.10 11.67 -18.12
N ALA A 120 -10.39 11.39 -17.91
CA ALA A 120 -10.89 10.51 -16.85
C ALA A 120 -10.22 9.13 -16.76
N GLY A 121 -9.65 8.62 -17.86
CA GLY A 121 -8.92 7.35 -17.89
C GLY A 121 -7.51 7.39 -17.26
N GLN A 122 -6.90 8.57 -17.06
CA GLN A 122 -5.52 8.66 -16.56
C GLN A 122 -5.42 8.25 -15.09
N HIS A 123 -6.42 8.57 -14.28
CA HIS A 123 -6.48 8.11 -12.89
C HIS A 123 -6.59 6.58 -12.82
N ALA A 124 -7.49 5.99 -13.60
CA ALA A 124 -7.62 4.53 -13.69
C ALA A 124 -6.33 3.87 -14.18
N ARG A 125 -5.65 4.47 -15.17
CA ARG A 125 -4.37 3.99 -15.68
C ARG A 125 -3.27 4.04 -14.63
N PHE A 126 -3.19 5.12 -13.86
CA PHE A 126 -2.25 5.22 -12.76
C PHE A 126 -2.47 4.12 -11.71
N LEU A 127 -3.72 3.89 -11.30
CA LEU A 127 -4.05 2.82 -10.35
C LEU A 127 -3.75 1.43 -10.91
N ALA A 128 -4.00 1.20 -12.20
CA ALA A 128 -3.65 -0.06 -12.85
C ALA A 128 -2.14 -0.34 -12.79
N VAL A 129 -1.31 0.66 -13.13
CA VAL A 129 0.15 0.56 -13.05
C VAL A 129 0.61 0.22 -11.63
N LEU A 130 0.05 0.86 -10.61
CA LEU A 130 0.37 0.55 -9.20
C LEU A 130 -0.06 -0.88 -8.83
N GLY A 131 -1.21 -1.33 -9.32
CA GLY A 131 -1.71 -2.69 -9.11
C GLY A 131 -0.83 -3.76 -9.74
N ASP A 132 -0.41 -3.55 -10.99
CA ASP A 132 0.48 -4.48 -11.70
C ASP A 132 1.82 -4.62 -10.97
N VAL A 133 2.42 -3.49 -10.56
CA VAL A 133 3.66 -3.50 -9.78
C VAL A 133 3.48 -4.21 -8.44
N ALA A 134 2.38 -3.96 -7.72
CA ALA A 134 2.12 -4.58 -6.44
C ALA A 134 1.92 -6.11 -6.54
N ALA A 135 1.43 -6.60 -7.67
CA ALA A 135 1.25 -8.03 -7.92
C ALA A 135 2.56 -8.74 -8.28
N GLU A 136 3.49 -8.04 -8.92
CA GLU A 136 4.75 -8.61 -9.41
C GLU A 136 5.91 -8.48 -8.40
N ALA A 137 5.86 -7.49 -7.51
CA ALA A 137 6.98 -7.16 -6.64
C ALA A 137 7.12 -8.11 -5.43
N PRO A 138 8.35 -8.40 -4.98
CA PRO A 138 8.59 -9.30 -3.85
C PRO A 138 8.27 -8.65 -2.49
N HIS A 139 8.29 -7.32 -2.39
CA HIS A 139 7.84 -6.59 -1.20
C HIS A 139 6.55 -5.80 -1.48
N PRO A 140 5.68 -5.63 -0.47
CA PRO A 140 4.38 -5.03 -0.67
C PRO A 140 4.45 -3.52 -0.97
N LEU A 141 3.61 -3.11 -1.93
CA LEU A 141 3.25 -1.72 -2.17
C LEU A 141 1.87 -1.44 -1.56
N ARG A 142 1.81 -0.54 -0.57
CA ARG A 142 0.55 -0.11 0.04
C ARG A 142 0.17 1.27 -0.47
N VAL A 143 -1.02 1.40 -1.06
CA VAL A 143 -1.55 2.69 -1.52
C VAL A 143 -2.70 3.11 -0.60
N VAL A 144 -2.61 4.31 -0.02
CA VAL A 144 -3.64 4.89 0.84
C VAL A 144 -4.13 6.17 0.19
N LEU A 145 -5.40 6.18 -0.22
CA LEU A 145 -6.06 7.36 -0.78
C LEU A 145 -6.92 7.99 0.32
N ARG A 146 -6.65 9.25 0.66
CA ARG A 146 -7.45 10.03 1.61
C ARG A 146 -8.18 11.13 0.89
N GLU A 147 -9.50 11.07 0.94
CA GLU A 147 -10.33 12.21 0.62
C GLU A 147 -10.31 13.22 1.76
N ARG A 148 -10.31 14.50 1.41
CA ARG A 148 -10.59 15.55 2.39
C ARG A 148 -12.07 15.49 2.71
N PRO A 149 -12.47 15.47 4.00
CA PRO A 149 -13.87 15.68 4.31
C PRO A 149 -14.31 17.06 3.76
N PRO A 150 -15.48 17.14 3.09
CA PRO A 150 -16.05 18.43 2.71
C PRO A 150 -16.24 19.27 3.97
N ARG A 151 -15.81 20.54 3.91
CA ARG A 151 -15.96 21.50 5.00
C ARG A 151 -17.37 22.06 5.08
#